data_AF-A0A4Y8C8K2-F1
#
_entry.id   AF-A0A4Y8C8K2-F1
#
_cell.length_a   1.000
_cell.length_b   1.000
_cell.length_c   1.000
_cell.angle_alpha   90.00
_cell.angle_beta   90.00
_cell.angle_gamma   90.00
#
_symmetry.space_group_name_H-M   'P 1'
#
loop_
_entity.id
_entity.type
_entity.pdbx_description
1 polymer ?
#
loop_
_entity_poly.entity_id
_entity_poly.type
_entity_poly.pdbx_seq_one_letter_code
_entity_poly.pdbx_strand_id
1 'polypeptide(L)'
;ANNGSGLEGLKDDNLFWNLSTAFAMFCGRYLVLIAQLAIAGSLLAKNTQENTANSLKTDNLTFMFVLVCIIYIFTALTFFPVLTLSSVAEYLSLWH
;
A
#
# COMPACT_ATOMS: atom_id res chain seq x y z
N ALA A 1 6.22 0.83 -2.00
CA ALA A 1 6.40 0.39 -0.61
C ALA A 1 7.76 0.80 -0.06
N ASN A 2 8.82 0.84 -0.89
CA ASN A 2 10.12 1.42 -0.50
C ASN A 2 10.67 0.79 0.80
N ASN A 3 10.47 -0.52 0.98
CA ASN A 3 10.82 -1.29 2.18
C ASN A 3 12.28 -1.77 2.20
N GLY A 4 12.90 -1.96 1.02
CA GLY A 4 14.31 -2.33 0.89
C GLY A 4 14.63 -3.82 1.05
N SER A 5 13.63 -4.68 1.26
CA SER A 5 13.85 -6.14 1.30
C SER A 5 14.08 -6.69 -0.12
N GLY A 6 15.07 -7.57 -0.27
CA GLY A 6 15.41 -8.24 -1.52
C GLY A 6 15.29 -9.76 -1.40
N LEU A 7 14.99 -10.42 -2.54
CA LEU A 7 15.20 -11.85 -2.69
C LEU A 7 16.62 -12.02 -3.24
N GLU A 8 17.59 -12.29 -2.38
CA GLU A 8 19.03 -12.32 -2.70
C GLU A 8 19.44 -13.32 -3.81
N GLY A 9 18.52 -14.18 -4.28
CA GLY A 9 18.71 -15.04 -5.44
C GLY A 9 18.46 -14.38 -6.81
N LEU A 10 17.90 -13.17 -6.84
CA LEU A 10 17.42 -12.50 -8.07
C LEU A 10 18.55 -11.99 -8.99
N LYS A 11 19.80 -11.90 -8.51
CA LYS A 11 20.97 -11.36 -9.24
C LYS A 11 20.67 -10.02 -9.91
N ASP A 12 20.21 -9.08 -9.10
CA ASP A 12 19.66 -7.79 -9.50
C ASP A 12 20.71 -6.66 -9.65
N ASP A 13 22.00 -6.95 -9.50
CA ASP A 13 23.08 -6.00 -9.83
C ASP A 13 23.35 -5.95 -11.35
N ASN A 14 22.38 -5.44 -12.09
CA ASN A 14 22.56 -5.11 -13.49
C ASN A 14 21.79 -3.84 -13.88
N LEU A 15 22.13 -3.30 -15.05
CA LEU A 15 21.60 -2.00 -15.49
C LEU A 15 20.06 -1.96 -15.52
N PHE A 16 19.42 -3.05 -15.95
CA PHE A 16 17.97 -3.10 -16.04
C PHE A 16 17.32 -2.99 -14.66
N TRP A 17 17.74 -3.82 -13.70
CA TRP A 17 17.19 -3.81 -12.34
C TRP A 17 17.53 -2.51 -11.60
N ASN A 18 18.76 -2.01 -11.74
CA ASN A 18 19.19 -0.77 -11.11
C ASN A 18 18.33 0.43 -11.58
N LEU A 19 18.10 0.57 -12.89
CA LEU A 19 17.31 1.69 -13.43
C LEU A 19 15.81 1.54 -13.14
N SER A 20 15.23 0.36 -13.37
CA SER A 20 13.80 0.14 -13.15
C SER A 20 13.42 0.26 -11.68
N THR A 21 14.23 -0.29 -10.78
CA THR A 21 14.00 -0.19 -9.33
C THR A 21 14.24 1.22 -8.82
N ALA A 22 15.27 1.94 -9.32
CA ALA A 22 15.47 3.34 -8.98
C ALA A 22 14.26 4.20 -9.38
N PHE A 23 13.70 3.97 -10.58
CA PHE A 23 12.48 4.64 -11.02
C PHE A 23 11.27 4.29 -10.14
N ALA A 24 11.06 3.01 -9.87
CA ALA A 24 9.96 2.55 -9.00
C ALA A 24 10.07 3.15 -7.58
N MET A 25 11.28 3.20 -7.01
CA MET A 25 11.54 3.82 -5.71
C MET A 25 11.29 5.33 -5.73
N PHE A 26 11.79 6.02 -6.76
CA PHE A 26 11.60 7.47 -6.91
C PHE A 26 10.11 7.82 -6.98
N CYS A 27 9.35 7.15 -7.85
CA CYS A 27 7.91 7.34 -7.98
C CYS A 27 7.17 6.96 -6.69
N GLY A 28 7.49 5.79 -6.11
CA GLY A 28 6.86 5.30 -4.88
C GLY A 28 7.10 6.19 -3.66
N ARG A 29 8.20 6.97 -3.64
CA ARG A 29 8.52 7.91 -2.57
C ARG A 29 7.97 9.31 -2.85
N TYR A 30 8.41 9.95 -3.92
CA TYR A 30 8.21 11.38 -4.11
C TYR A 30 6.81 11.72 -4.66
N LEU A 31 6.24 10.90 -5.55
CA LEU A 31 4.87 11.16 -6.02
C LEU A 31 3.86 11.01 -4.87
N VAL A 32 4.04 10.00 -4.03
CA VAL A 32 3.19 9.78 -2.85
C VAL A 32 3.36 10.92 -1.84
N LEU A 33 4.59 11.37 -1.57
CA LEU A 33 4.85 12.53 -0.69
C LEU A 33 4.21 13.81 -1.21
N ILE A 34 4.32 14.09 -2.51
CA ILE A 34 3.70 15.26 -3.13
C ILE A 34 2.18 15.20 -2.98
N ALA A 35 1.56 14.04 -3.26
CA ALA A 35 0.12 13.86 -3.09
C ALA A 35 -0.32 14.05 -1.62
N GLN A 36 0.42 13.50 -0.67
CA GLN A 36 0.14 13.66 0.77
C GLN A 36 0.25 15.13 1.21
N LEU A 37 1.26 15.86 0.75
CA LEU A 37 1.40 17.29 1.03
C LEU A 37 0.27 18.13 0.40
N ALA A 38 -0.15 17.78 -0.82
CA ALA A 38 -1.28 18.43 -1.48
C ALA A 38 -2.60 18.21 -0.70
N ILE A 39 -2.82 16.99 -0.19
CA ILE A 39 -3.96 16.68 0.68
C ILE A 39 -3.86 17.50 1.98
N ALA A 40 -2.68 17.55 2.62
CA ALA A 40 -2.48 18.33 3.84
C ALA A 40 -2.76 19.83 3.63
N GLY A 41 -2.27 20.41 2.53
CA GLY A 41 -2.56 21.80 2.16
C GLY A 41 -4.06 22.05 1.89
N SER A 42 -4.73 21.10 1.23
CA SER A 42 -6.19 21.16 1.01
C SER A 42 -6.98 21.09 2.32
N LEU A 43 -6.53 20.29 3.30
CA LEU A 43 -7.14 20.20 4.62
C LEU A 43 -6.88 21.45 5.47
N LEU A 44 -5.71 22.08 5.36
CA LEU A 44 -5.38 23.33 6.06
C LEU A 44 -6.36 24.47 5.71
N ALA A 45 -6.86 24.49 4.48
CA ALA A 45 -7.84 25.48 4.03
C ALA A 45 -9.26 25.24 4.57
N LYS A 46 -9.52 24.12 5.28
CA LYS A 46 -10.84 23.76 5.82
C LYS A 46 -10.93 24.07 7.31
N ASN A 47 -12.06 24.64 7.74
CA ASN A 47 -12.35 24.82 9.16
C ASN A 47 -12.78 23.49 9.79
N THR A 48 -12.19 23.14 10.93
CA THR A 48 -12.63 22.02 11.76
C THR A 48 -14.07 22.25 12.22
N GLN A 49 -14.91 21.22 12.10
CA GLN A 49 -16.30 21.25 12.57
C GLN A 49 -16.41 20.52 13.91
N GLU A 50 -17.33 20.99 14.76
CA GLU A 50 -17.66 20.33 16.02
C GLU A 50 -18.33 18.97 15.78
N ASN A 51 -18.08 18.01 16.67
CA ASN A 51 -18.74 16.71 16.60
C ASN A 51 -20.23 16.85 16.93
N THR A 52 -21.07 16.27 16.07
CA THR A 52 -22.54 16.26 16.24
C THR A 52 -23.03 14.83 16.50
N ALA A 53 -24.31 14.68 16.84
CA ALA A 53 -24.94 13.36 17.04
C ALA A 53 -24.86 12.45 15.80
N ASN A 54 -24.66 13.03 14.61
CA ASN A 54 -24.62 12.32 13.33
C ASN A 54 -23.19 12.08 12.83
N SER A 55 -22.18 12.52 13.58
CA SER A 55 -20.77 12.31 13.24
C SER A 55 -20.38 10.84 13.48
N LEU A 56 -19.73 10.22 12.49
CA LEU A 56 -19.20 8.87 12.62
C LEU A 56 -18.02 8.88 13.60
N LYS A 57 -18.10 8.11 14.69
CA LYS A 57 -16.99 7.90 15.62
C LYS A 57 -15.91 7.03 14.98
N THR A 58 -14.69 7.56 14.87
CA THR A 58 -13.53 6.91 14.24
C THR A 58 -12.56 6.25 15.23
N ASP A 59 -12.85 6.37 16.53
CA ASP A 59 -12.04 5.93 17.67
C ASP A 59 -12.56 4.65 18.35
N ASN A 60 -13.44 3.91 17.68
CA ASN A 60 -14.06 2.69 18.22
C ASN A 60 -13.68 1.44 17.42
N LEU A 61 -14.02 0.27 17.98
CA LEU A 61 -13.75 -1.01 17.36
C LEU A 61 -14.44 -1.18 16.00
N THR A 62 -15.67 -0.70 15.85
CA THR A 62 -16.41 -0.82 14.58
C THR A 62 -15.67 -0.15 13.44
N PHE A 63 -15.19 1.08 13.64
CA PHE A 63 -14.41 1.80 12.63
C PHE A 63 -13.09 1.09 12.33
N MET A 64 -12.40 0.60 13.35
CA MET A 64 -11.17 -0.20 13.18
C MET A 64 -11.41 -1.42 12.28
N PHE A 65 -12.46 -2.21 12.55
CA PHE A 65 -12.79 -3.38 11.73
C PHE A 65 -13.11 -2.99 10.28
N VAL A 66 -13.92 -1.95 10.07
CA VAL A 66 -14.23 -1.46 8.73
C VAL A 66 -12.96 -1.02 7.99
N LEU A 67 -12.07 -0.26 8.64
CA LEU A 67 -10.82 0.20 8.05
C LEU A 67 -9.91 -0.98 7.66
N VAL A 68 -9.73 -1.95 8.55
CA VAL A 68 -8.91 -3.14 8.29
C VAL A 68 -9.50 -3.96 7.14
N CYS A 69 -10.82 -4.18 7.11
CA CYS A 69 -11.48 -4.89 6.02
C CYS A 69 -11.26 -4.19 4.67
N ILE A 70 -11.38 -2.86 4.62
CA ILE A 70 -11.12 -2.09 3.40
C ILE A 70 -9.68 -2.30 2.95
N ILE A 71 -8.70 -2.20 3.85
CA ILE A 71 -7.28 -2.41 3.51
C ILE A 71 -7.05 -3.82 2.93
N TYR A 72 -7.62 -4.85 3.57
CA TYR A 72 -7.49 -6.24 3.08
C TYR A 72 -8.18 -6.45 1.73
N ILE A 73 -9.37 -5.89 1.51
CA ILE A 73 -10.09 -6.02 0.24
C ILE A 73 -9.27 -5.39 -0.88
N PHE A 74 -8.83 -4.13 -0.72
CA PHE A 74 -8.03 -3.47 -1.75
C PHE A 74 -6.69 -4.18 -2.00
N THR A 75 -6.02 -4.64 -0.94
CA THR A 75 -4.77 -5.41 -1.07
C THR A 75 -5.00 -6.73 -1.79
N ALA A 76 -6.01 -7.49 -1.39
CA ALA A 76 -6.38 -8.76 -2.02
C ALA A 76 -6.70 -8.53 -3.50
N LEU A 77 -7.63 -7.62 -3.84
CA LEU A 77 -8.01 -7.38 -5.23
C LEU A 77 -6.84 -6.92 -6.11
N THR A 78 -5.91 -6.13 -5.56
CA THR A 78 -4.76 -5.61 -6.31
C THR A 78 -3.70 -6.69 -6.56
N PHE A 79 -3.40 -7.52 -5.55
CA PHE A 79 -2.29 -8.47 -5.60
C PHE A 79 -2.71 -9.91 -5.87
N PHE A 80 -4.02 -10.22 -5.90
CA PHE A 80 -4.52 -11.58 -6.08
C PHE A 80 -3.94 -12.28 -7.31
N PRO A 81 -3.90 -11.68 -8.53
CA PRO A 81 -3.38 -12.39 -9.71
C PRO A 81 -1.89 -12.73 -9.61
N VAL A 82 -1.09 -11.87 -8.97
CA VAL A 82 0.35 -12.10 -8.83
C VAL A 82 0.63 -13.13 -7.75
N LEU A 83 -0.10 -13.07 -6.62
CA LEU A 83 0.05 -14.04 -5.52
C LEU A 83 -0.38 -15.44 -5.94
N THR A 84 -1.44 -15.58 -6.73
CA THR A 84 -1.92 -16.89 -7.20
C THR A 84 -0.93 -17.58 -8.13
N LEU A 85 -0.25 -16.83 -8.99
CA LEU A 85 0.76 -17.35 -9.93
C LEU A 85 2.15 -17.53 -9.30
N SER A 86 2.37 -17.01 -8.10
CA SER A 86 3.65 -17.07 -7.38
C SER A 86 3.51 -17.98 -6.14
N SER A 87 3.59 -17.40 -4.94
CA SER A 87 3.70 -18.18 -3.69
C SER A 87 2.55 -19.17 -3.45
N VAL A 88 1.33 -18.86 -3.90
CA VAL A 88 0.20 -19.80 -3.75
C VAL A 88 0.39 -21.00 -4.67
N ALA A 89 0.78 -20.79 -5.93
CA ALA A 89 1.09 -21.88 -6.86
C ALA A 89 2.26 -22.73 -6.37
N GLU A 90 3.31 -22.10 -5.83
CA GLU A 90 4.46 -22.81 -5.25
C GLU A 90 4.03 -23.68 -4.06
N TYR A 91 3.28 -23.12 -3.11
CA TYR A 91 2.79 -23.85 -1.94
C TYR A 91 1.95 -25.08 -2.34
N LEU A 92 1.02 -24.91 -3.29
CA LEU A 92 0.16 -26.01 -3.74
C LEU A 92 0.92 -27.07 -4.54
N SER A 93 1.99 -26.70 -5.25
CA SER A 93 2.82 -27.63 -6.02
C SER A 93 3.74 -28.46 -5.14
N LEU A 94 4.19 -27.93 -3.99
CA LEU A 94 5.04 -28.64 -3.03
C LEU A 94 4.26 -29.64 -2.14
N TRP A 95 2.94 -29.49 -2.06
CA TRP A 95 2.04 -30.39 -1.32
C TRP A 95 1.45 -31.51 -2.20
N HIS A 96 1.78 -31.51 -3.49
CA HIS A 96 1.54 -32.61 -4.42
C HIS A 96 2.85 -33.37 -4.67
#